data_AF-A0A5Q2N125-F1
#
_entry.id   AF-A0A5Q2N125-F1
#
_cell.length_a   1.000
_cell.length_b   1.000
_cell.length_c   1.000
_cell.angle_alpha   90.00
_cell.angle_beta   90.00
_cell.angle_gamma   90.00
#
_symmetry.space_group_name_H-M   'P 1'
#
loop_
_entity.id
_entity.type
_entity.pdbx_description
1 polymer ?
#
loop_
_entity_poly.entity_id
_entity_poly.type
_entity_poly.pdbx_seq_one_letter_code
_entity_poly.pdbx_strand_id
1 'polypeptide(L)'
;MLPFLINMARLYEQFVAQWLVENLPEQYRLKKQERVQIDHDGELIASIDLVIYDWRTNQVLHILDTKYKVVERPSPQDVYQIVAYAVAKECHEAILVYPFQVTNQRIRRIGQIRLRMLSFPLGGDLGEAGQAFLRDLLE
;
A
#
# COMPACT_ATOMS: atom_id res chain seq x y z
N MET A 1 13.79 14.42 -28.88
CA MET A 1 12.75 14.07 -27.88
C MET A 1 12.14 15.35 -27.35
N LEU A 2 10.82 15.38 -27.18
CA LEU A 2 10.14 16.47 -26.49
C LEU A 2 10.17 16.20 -24.97
N PRO A 3 10.53 17.17 -24.14
CA PRO A 3 10.43 17.02 -22.69
C PRO A 3 8.96 16.92 -22.27
N PHE A 4 8.68 16.10 -21.26
CA PHE A 4 7.36 15.96 -20.65
C PHE A 4 7.48 15.83 -19.13
N LEU A 5 6.40 16.16 -18.43
CA LEU A 5 6.29 16.04 -16.98
C LEU A 5 5.47 14.81 -16.63
N ILE A 6 5.93 14.07 -15.62
CA ILE A 6 5.25 12.87 -15.11
C ILE A 6 4.85 13.10 -13.66
N ASN A 7 3.63 12.72 -13.31
CA ASN A 7 3.24 12.58 -11.91
C ASN A 7 3.87 11.30 -11.34
N MET A 8 5.00 11.46 -10.65
CA MET A 8 5.75 10.33 -10.10
C MET A 8 5.01 9.57 -9.01
N ALA A 9 4.12 10.22 -8.25
CA ALA A 9 3.31 9.53 -7.25
C ALA A 9 2.36 8.52 -7.91
N ARG A 10 1.64 8.97 -8.95
CA ARG A 10 0.76 8.11 -9.74
C ARG A 10 1.53 7.01 -10.48
N LEU A 11 2.68 7.34 -11.05
CA LEU A 11 3.50 6.35 -11.74
C LEU A 11 4.00 5.27 -10.77
N TYR A 12 4.42 5.66 -9.57
CA TYR A 12 4.87 4.73 -8.55
C TYR A 12 3.75 3.82 -8.05
N GLU A 13 2.57 4.36 -7.79
CA GLU A 13 1.37 3.58 -7.45
C GLU A 13 1.10 2.51 -8.53
N GLN A 14 1.07 2.91 -9.80
CA GLN A 14 0.85 2.01 -10.93
C GLN A 14 1.94 0.95 -11.06
N PHE A 15 3.20 1.33 -10.83
CA PHE A 15 4.33 0.41 -10.84
C PHE A 15 4.19 -0.67 -9.76
N VAL A 16 3.97 -0.28 -8.50
CA VAL A 16 3.79 -1.23 -7.39
C VAL A 16 2.60 -2.14 -7.67
N ALA A 17 1.49 -1.56 -8.13
CA ALA A 17 0.29 -2.31 -8.45
C ALA A 17 0.51 -3.34 -9.56
N GLN A 18 1.20 -2.96 -10.65
CA GLN A 18 1.44 -3.86 -11.77
C GLN A 18 2.44 -4.96 -11.40
N TRP A 19 3.51 -4.62 -10.68
CA TRP A 19 4.47 -5.62 -10.22
C TRP A 19 3.80 -6.65 -9.31
N LEU A 20 2.91 -6.20 -8.42
CA LEU A 20 2.12 -7.07 -7.56
C LEU A 20 1.15 -7.97 -8.35
N VAL A 21 0.49 -7.47 -9.40
CA VAL A 21 -0.36 -8.29 -10.27
C VAL A 21 0.41 -9.49 -10.86
N GLU A 22 1.67 -9.28 -11.21
CA GLU A 22 2.51 -10.30 -11.85
C GLU A 22 3.14 -11.30 -10.86
N ASN A 23 3.28 -10.91 -9.59
CA ASN A 23 4.09 -11.65 -8.62
C ASN A 23 3.31 -12.13 -7.37
N LEU A 24 2.06 -11.67 -7.15
CA LEU A 24 1.27 -12.19 -6.04
C LEU A 24 0.94 -13.68 -6.24
N PRO A 25 1.11 -14.51 -5.20
CA PRO A 25 0.64 -15.89 -5.22
C PRO A 25 -0.87 -16.03 -5.48
N GLU A 26 -1.30 -17.13 -6.09
CA GLU A 26 -2.68 -17.37 -6.52
C GLU A 26 -3.72 -17.39 -5.38
N GLN A 27 -3.29 -17.64 -4.14
CA GLN A 27 -4.19 -17.56 -2.97
C GLN A 27 -4.64 -16.13 -2.64
N TYR A 28 -4.08 -15.12 -3.31
CA TYR A 28 -4.38 -13.72 -3.08
C TYR A 28 -5.00 -13.05 -4.30
N ARG A 29 -5.82 -12.03 -4.06
CA ARG A 29 -6.36 -11.18 -5.11
C ARG A 29 -6.11 -9.72 -4.80
N LEU A 30 -5.47 -9.03 -5.74
CA LEU A 30 -5.26 -7.58 -5.67
C LEU A 30 -6.44 -6.82 -6.31
N LYS A 31 -6.96 -5.81 -5.62
CA LYS A 31 -7.78 -4.75 -6.20
C LYS A 31 -7.02 -3.44 -6.16
N LYS A 32 -7.05 -2.70 -7.26
CA LYS A 32 -6.40 -1.40 -7.45
C LYS A 32 -7.46 -0.30 -7.36
N GLN A 33 -7.13 0.84 -6.75
CA GLN A 33 -8.00 2.02 -6.61
C GLN A 33 -9.42 1.66 -6.16
N GLU A 34 -9.52 0.89 -5.08
CA GLU A 34 -10.82 0.44 -4.57
C GLU A 34 -11.53 1.58 -3.85
N ARG A 35 -12.72 1.95 -4.35
CA ARG A 35 -13.56 2.96 -3.71
C ARG A 35 -14.29 2.38 -2.50
N VAL A 36 -14.21 3.06 -1.37
CA VAL A 36 -14.85 2.68 -0.10
C VAL A 36 -15.56 3.88 0.53
N GLN A 37 -16.72 3.64 1.14
CA GLN A 37 -17.40 4.62 2.00
C GLN A 37 -16.77 4.54 3.40
N ILE A 38 -16.31 5.67 3.92
CA ILE A 38 -15.68 5.76 5.24
C ILE A 38 -16.72 6.10 6.32
N ASP A 39 -17.76 6.82 5.94
CA ASP A 39 -18.86 7.23 6.82
C ASP A 39 -20.12 6.39 6.58
N HIS A 40 -21.05 6.48 7.54
CA HIS A 40 -22.33 5.77 7.46
C HIS A 40 -23.29 6.43 6.46
N ASP A 41 -23.18 7.74 6.28
CA ASP A 41 -24.05 8.53 5.40
C ASP A 41 -23.61 8.46 3.92
N GLY A 42 -22.42 7.91 3.66
CA GLY A 42 -21.88 7.68 2.32
C GLY A 42 -21.37 8.93 1.61
N GLU A 43 -21.23 10.04 2.32
CA GLU A 43 -20.72 11.31 1.79
C GLU A 43 -19.19 11.31 1.68
N LEU A 44 -18.52 10.54 2.54
CA LEU A 44 -17.07 10.42 2.58
C LEU A 44 -16.62 9.15 1.84
N ILE A 45 -16.34 9.32 0.54
CA ILE A 45 -15.78 8.26 -0.30
C ILE A 45 -14.26 8.44 -0.41
N ALA A 46 -13.52 7.37 -0.12
CA ALA A 46 -12.10 7.30 -0.42
C ALA A 46 -11.79 6.29 -1.51
N SER A 47 -10.60 6.43 -2.10
CA SER A 47 -10.00 5.46 -3.01
C SER A 47 -8.74 4.92 -2.36
N ILE A 48 -8.73 3.63 -2.06
CA ILE A 48 -7.58 2.93 -1.53
C ILE A 48 -6.72 2.49 -2.70
N ASP A 49 -5.43 2.86 -2.72
CA ASP A 49 -4.51 2.50 -3.81
C ASP A 49 -4.57 1.02 -4.12
N LEU A 50 -4.42 0.17 -3.10
CA LEU A 50 -4.32 -1.27 -3.25
C LEU A 50 -4.93 -2.01 -2.06
N VAL A 51 -5.72 -3.05 -2.36
CA VAL A 51 -6.33 -3.95 -1.36
C VAL A 51 -6.03 -5.39 -1.75
N ILE A 52 -5.44 -6.15 -0.83
CA ILE A 52 -5.18 -7.58 -0.99
C ILE A 52 -6.25 -8.36 -0.25
N TYR A 53 -6.85 -9.31 -0.97
CA TYR A 53 -7.84 -10.24 -0.45
C TYR A 53 -7.30 -11.65 -0.41
N ASP A 54 -7.80 -12.46 0.52
CA ASP A 54 -7.80 -13.91 0.37
C ASP A 54 -8.73 -14.28 -0.80
N TRP A 55 -8.22 -15.02 -1.78
CA TRP A 55 -8.98 -15.37 -2.99
C TRP A 55 -10.21 -16.23 -2.69
N ARG A 56 -10.11 -17.11 -1.68
CA ARG A 56 -11.15 -18.11 -1.37
C ARG A 56 -12.24 -17.56 -0.46
N THR A 57 -11.86 -16.79 0.56
CA THR A 57 -12.81 -16.27 1.57
C THR A 57 -13.28 -14.86 1.26
N ASN A 58 -12.61 -14.16 0.35
CA ASN A 58 -12.83 -12.74 0.05
C ASN A 58 -12.60 -11.83 1.27
N GLN A 59 -11.86 -12.30 2.27
CA GLN A 59 -11.44 -11.51 3.42
C GLN A 59 -10.38 -10.48 3.01
N VAL A 60 -10.46 -9.26 3.53
CA VAL A 60 -9.43 -8.23 3.35
C VAL A 60 -8.22 -8.57 4.22
N LEU A 61 -7.08 -8.86 3.59
CA LEU A 61 -5.85 -9.24 4.29
C LEU A 61 -4.94 -8.05 4.51
N HIS A 62 -4.76 -7.19 3.50
CA HIS A 62 -3.89 -6.02 3.61
C HIS A 62 -4.47 -4.83 2.86
N ILE A 63 -4.30 -3.65 3.44
CA ILE A 63 -4.51 -2.37 2.78
C ILE A 63 -3.16 -1.71 2.58
N LEU A 64 -2.86 -1.36 1.33
CA LEU A 64 -1.62 -0.70 0.96
C LEU A 64 -1.95 0.69 0.41
N ASP A 65 -1.15 1.65 0.84
CA ASP A 65 -1.19 3.03 0.36
C ASP A 65 0.24 3.45 -0.01
N THR A 66 0.41 3.87 -1.26
CA THR A 66 1.72 4.16 -1.84
C THR A 66 2.05 5.63 -1.70
N LYS A 67 3.30 5.93 -1.35
CA LYS A 67 3.75 7.31 -1.08
C LYS A 67 5.07 7.58 -1.75
N TYR A 68 5.09 8.52 -2.69
CA TYR A 68 6.33 8.94 -3.36
C TYR A 68 7.04 10.07 -2.60
N LYS A 69 7.80 9.70 -1.55
CA LYS A 69 8.57 10.64 -0.72
C LYS A 69 9.67 9.95 0.07
N VAL A 70 10.76 10.66 0.35
CA VAL A 70 11.82 10.23 1.28
C VAL A 70 11.37 10.57 2.69
N VAL A 71 11.24 9.57 3.56
CA VAL A 71 10.82 9.76 4.95
C VAL A 71 11.48 8.77 5.89
N GLU A 72 11.78 9.21 7.12
CA GLU A 72 12.14 8.31 8.22
C GLU A 72 10.91 7.83 9.00
N ARG A 73 9.81 8.58 8.94
CA ARG A 73 8.55 8.34 9.66
C ARG A 73 7.36 8.81 8.81
N PRO A 74 6.21 8.15 8.88
CA PRO A 74 5.04 8.58 8.13
C PRO A 74 4.52 9.89 8.71
N SER A 75 3.95 10.75 7.88
CA SER A 75 3.29 11.95 8.38
C SER A 75 2.01 11.57 9.12
N PRO A 76 1.54 12.38 10.09
CA PRO A 76 0.25 12.14 10.74
C PRO A 76 -0.89 11.97 9.74
N GLN A 77 -0.88 12.74 8.64
CA GLN A 77 -1.88 12.65 7.59
C GLN A 77 -1.89 11.27 6.90
N ASP A 78 -0.73 10.72 6.56
CA ASP A 78 -0.65 9.37 5.95
C ASP A 78 -1.17 8.30 6.91
N VAL A 79 -0.82 8.43 8.20
CA VAL A 79 -1.28 7.52 9.25
C VAL A 79 -2.80 7.60 9.40
N TYR A 80 -3.37 8.79 9.49
CA TYR A 80 -4.81 8.96 9.62
C TYR A 80 -5.55 8.43 8.39
N GLN A 81 -5.02 8.70 7.20
CA GLN A 81 -5.59 8.21 5.94
C GLN A 81 -5.64 6.69 5.89
N ILE A 82 -4.51 6.01 6.08
CA ILE A 82 -4.47 4.54 5.95
C ILE A 82 -5.22 3.84 7.10
N VAL A 83 -5.25 4.44 8.30
CA VAL A 83 -6.05 3.93 9.42
C VAL A 83 -7.55 4.05 9.12
N ALA A 84 -8.00 5.17 8.54
CA ALA A 84 -9.40 5.32 8.14
C ALA A 84 -9.80 4.24 7.12
N TYR A 85 -8.90 3.91 6.18
CA TYR A 85 -9.12 2.85 5.19
C TYR A 85 -9.22 1.47 5.86
N ALA A 86 -8.31 1.18 6.78
CA ALA A 86 -8.31 -0.07 7.55
C ALA A 86 -9.58 -0.25 8.37
N VAL A 87 -10.05 0.80 9.03
CA VAL A 87 -11.33 0.78 9.76
C VAL A 87 -12.51 0.54 8.81
N ALA A 88 -12.60 1.29 7.70
CA ALA A 88 -13.70 1.17 6.75
C ALA A 88 -13.78 -0.20 6.05
N LYS A 89 -12.66 -0.94 5.98
CA LYS A 89 -12.56 -2.27 5.38
C LYS A 89 -12.48 -3.40 6.40
N GLU A 90 -12.61 -3.11 7.69
CA GLU A 90 -12.46 -4.07 8.79
C GLU A 90 -11.14 -4.87 8.70
N CYS A 91 -10.07 -4.21 8.27
CA CYS A 91 -8.75 -4.81 8.08
C CYS A 91 -7.81 -4.41 9.22
N HIS A 92 -7.01 -5.37 9.70
CA HIS A 92 -6.05 -5.12 10.77
C HIS A 92 -4.62 -4.91 10.28
N GLU A 93 -4.35 -5.04 8.99
CA GLU A 93 -3.01 -4.88 8.41
C GLU A 93 -2.99 -3.72 7.42
N ALA A 94 -2.38 -2.61 7.84
CA ALA A 94 -2.23 -1.39 7.05
C ALA A 94 -0.76 -1.17 6.71
N ILE A 95 -0.45 -0.87 5.46
CA ILE A 95 0.93 -0.83 4.95
C ILE A 95 1.16 0.43 4.12
N LEU A 96 2.10 1.26 4.55
CA LEU A 96 2.60 2.37 3.74
C LEU A 96 3.80 1.92 2.92
N VAL A 97 3.76 2.12 1.61
CA VAL A 97 4.80 1.67 0.66
C VAL A 97 5.57 2.86 0.10
N TYR A 98 6.90 2.83 0.20
CA TYR A 98 7.78 3.93 -0.20
C TYR A 98 8.82 3.53 -1.27
N PRO A 99 9.14 4.41 -2.24
CA PRO A 99 10.10 4.14 -3.33
C PRO A 99 11.57 4.24 -2.91
N PHE A 100 11.84 4.51 -1.64
CA PHE A 100 13.17 4.67 -1.08
C PHE A 100 13.33 3.76 0.14
N GLN A 101 14.56 3.40 0.46
CA GLN A 101 14.87 2.60 1.63
C GLN A 101 14.41 3.30 2.91
N VAL A 102 13.49 2.66 3.63
CA VAL A 102 13.06 3.10 4.95
C VAL A 102 14.05 2.51 5.96
N THR A 103 14.92 3.37 6.49
CA THR A 103 16.00 2.97 7.43
C THR A 103 15.50 2.43 8.77
N ASN A 104 14.21 2.61 9.08
CA ASN A 104 13.55 2.04 10.24
C ASN A 104 12.20 1.45 9.82
N GLN A 105 12.19 0.18 9.41
CA GLN A 105 10.95 -0.58 9.23
C GLN A 105 10.23 -0.67 10.59
N ARG A 106 9.35 0.29 10.86
CA ARG A 106 8.65 0.41 12.15
C ARG A 106 7.28 -0.21 12.02
N ILE A 107 7.03 -1.20 12.86
CA ILE A 107 5.69 -1.67 13.16
C ILE A 107 5.12 -0.74 14.25
N ARG A 108 3.93 -0.18 14.01
CA ARG A 108 3.17 0.58 15.00
C ARG A 108 1.81 -0.06 15.16
N ARG A 109 1.35 -0.22 16.40
CA ARG A 109 -0.02 -0.66 16.68
C ARG A 109 -0.91 0.55 17.01
N ILE A 110 -2.03 0.67 16.31
CA ILE A 110 -3.02 1.74 16.48
C ILE A 110 -4.36 1.04 16.70
N GLY A 111 -4.80 0.96 17.97
CA GLY A 111 -5.92 0.08 18.32
C GLY A 111 -5.64 -1.38 17.94
N GLN A 112 -6.48 -1.94 17.07
CA GLN A 112 -6.32 -3.30 16.54
C GLN A 112 -5.48 -3.35 15.25
N ILE A 113 -5.19 -2.20 14.64
CA ILE A 113 -4.49 -2.12 13.36
C ILE A 113 -2.99 -2.16 13.58
N ARG A 114 -2.32 -3.10 12.90
CA ARG A 114 -0.87 -3.14 12.71
C ARG A 114 -0.53 -2.29 11.49
N LEU A 115 0.12 -1.16 11.71
CA LEU A 115 0.66 -0.30 10.68
C LEU A 115 2.12 -0.65 10.43
N ARG A 116 2.46 -0.99 9.18
CA ARG A 116 3.82 -1.26 8.72
C ARG A 116 4.28 -0.24 7.69
N MET A 117 5.58 -0.02 7.64
CA MET A 117 6.23 0.75 6.58
C MET A 117 7.13 -0.18 5.80
N LEU A 118 6.85 -0.34 4.50
CA LEU A 118 7.64 -1.16 3.60
C LEU A 118 8.29 -0.30 2.51
N SER A 119 9.42 -0.79 2.02
CA SER A 119 10.12 -0.16 0.90
C SER A 119 9.95 -1.05 -0.33
N PHE A 120 9.55 -0.45 -1.44
CA PHE A 120 9.78 -1.03 -2.77
C PHE A 120 10.64 -0.05 -3.54
N PRO A 121 11.98 -0.13 -3.36
CA PRO A 121 12.91 0.84 -3.89
C PRO A 121 12.99 0.79 -5.42
N LEU A 122 13.09 1.96 -6.05
CA LEU A 122 13.25 2.09 -7.51
C LEU A 122 14.72 2.05 -7.98
N GLY A 123 15.67 2.07 -7.05
CA GLY A 123 17.10 1.98 -7.35
C GLY A 123 17.61 0.56 -7.25
N GLY A 124 18.54 0.19 -8.14
CA GLY A 124 19.10 -1.17 -8.19
C GLY A 124 18.27 -2.12 -9.05
N ASP A 125 18.28 -3.41 -8.71
CA ASP A 125 17.51 -4.43 -9.41
C ASP A 125 16.06 -4.45 -8.91
N LEU A 126 15.12 -4.16 -9.82
CA LEU A 126 13.69 -4.09 -9.49
C LEU A 126 13.07 -5.46 -9.19
N GLY A 127 13.62 -6.53 -9.77
CA GLY A 127 13.16 -7.90 -9.53
C GLY A 127 13.52 -8.33 -8.10
N GLU A 128 14.77 -8.16 -7.71
CA GLU A 128 15.23 -8.44 -6.34
C GLU A 128 14.52 -7.56 -5.31
N ALA A 129 14.40 -6.25 -5.58
CA ALA A 129 13.70 -5.30 -4.72
C ALA A 129 12.22 -5.67 -4.54
N GLY A 130 11.55 -6.04 -5.62
CA GLY A 130 10.14 -6.45 -5.58
C GLY A 130 9.95 -7.77 -4.83
N GLN A 131 10.82 -8.75 -5.03
CA GLN A 131 10.76 -10.02 -4.29
C GLN A 131 11.02 -9.83 -2.80
N ALA A 132 11.93 -8.94 -2.42
CA ALA A 132 12.12 -8.55 -1.02
C ALA A 132 10.86 -7.88 -0.45
N PHE A 133 10.31 -6.91 -1.17
CA PHE A 133 9.06 -6.26 -0.81
C PHE A 133 7.90 -7.24 -0.62
N LEU A 134 7.74 -8.23 -1.51
CA LEU A 134 6.68 -9.23 -1.43
C LEU A 134 6.82 -10.15 -0.21
N ARG A 135 8.05 -10.53 0.16
CA ARG A 135 8.28 -11.29 1.38
C ARG A 135 7.85 -10.49 2.60
N ASP A 136 8.36 -9.27 2.74
CA ASP A 136 8.03 -8.39 3.86
C ASP A 136 6.52 -8.06 3.89
N LEU A 137 5.85 -8.00 2.74
CA LEU A 137 4.42 -7.77 2.61
C LEU A 137 3.59 -8.93 3.21
N LEU A 138 4.03 -10.18 2.99
CA LEU A 138 3.29 -11.38 3.37
C LEU A 138 3.65 -11.95 4.76
N GLU A 139 4.64 -11.37 5.45
CA GLU A 139 4.96 -11.64 6.87
C GLU A 139 3.94 -11.09 7.88
#